data_AF-A0A674PCN8-F1
#
_entry.id   AF-A0A674PCN8-F1
#
_cell.length_a   1.000
_cell.length_b   1.000
_cell.length_c   1.000
_cell.angle_alpha   90.00
_cell.angle_beta   90.00
_cell.angle_gamma   90.00
#
_symmetry.space_group_name_H-M   'P 1'
#
loop_
_entity.id
_entity.type
_entity.pdbx_description
1 polymer ?
#
loop_
_entity_poly.entity_id
_entity_poly.type
_entity_poly.pdbx_seq_one_letter_code
_entity_poly.pdbx_strand_id
1 'polypeptide(L)'
;MEPCRTPVYSVDNEDQAGASLEFAVPRDIINGFVDNRREYYKFRFQNVFDQWVKQEDIFEKTAKPVIDSVLAGYNGTIFAYGQTGTGKTFTMTGGAEHYSDRGIIPRTLSYLYECTEDRNVHFTTHISYLEIYNEMGFDLLESRNEAYRLDDLQKVTIMEDLDHNIHLKNLSLQLSINEEEALNLLFLGDINRVIAKTPMNQASTRSHCIFTIHIRKREPGCATMRHSKLHLVDLAGSERVSKSGLSGQLLTEAKYINRSLHYLEQVIIALSETDRPHIPYRNSLLTSVLRDSLGGNCMTTMIATIAVDNGNLEESISTCRFSQRVAVINNNPILNEILDPDLLITHLKMEVQCLKEELSLVKEGQRNDRLTVEEIERLHELVKIFLDDPDPEVALSVGADMRKIQYCFCWLKVMFYIVNIYMLITLGYKINFL
;
A
#
# COMPACT_ATOMS: atom_id res chain seq x y z
N MET A 1 -26.27 48.88 28.14
CA MET A 1 -26.53 47.43 28.14
C MET A 1 -26.28 46.97 26.72
N GLU A 2 -25.13 46.34 26.46
CA GLU A 2 -24.91 45.69 25.19
C GLU A 2 -25.96 44.59 25.02
N PRO A 3 -26.55 44.41 23.82
CA PRO A 3 -27.44 43.29 23.60
C PRO A 3 -26.64 42.01 23.81
N CYS A 4 -27.07 41.19 24.76
CA CYS A 4 -26.54 39.85 25.00
C CYS A 4 -26.64 39.08 23.68
N ARG A 5 -25.56 39.01 22.91
CA ARG A 5 -25.51 38.21 21.68
C ARG A 5 -25.54 36.77 22.14
N THR A 6 -26.69 36.11 21.99
CA THR A 6 -26.79 34.66 22.13
C THR A 6 -25.68 34.05 21.26
N PRO A 7 -24.83 33.17 21.78
CA PRO A 7 -23.75 32.61 20.99
C PRO A 7 -24.37 31.86 19.79
N VAL A 8 -23.78 32.07 18.60
CA VAL A 8 -24.25 31.49 17.32
C VAL A 8 -24.17 29.95 17.35
N TYR A 9 -23.35 29.41 18.25
CA TYR A 9 -23.21 27.98 18.47
C TYR A 9 -22.94 27.64 19.95
N SER A 10 -23.18 26.39 20.33
CA SER A 10 -22.76 25.82 21.62
C SER A 10 -22.16 24.43 21.43
N VAL A 11 -21.17 24.08 22.27
CA VAL A 11 -20.50 22.78 22.29
C VAL A 11 -20.70 22.16 23.66
N ASP A 12 -21.30 20.98 23.69
CA ASP A 12 -21.47 20.18 24.90
C ASP A 12 -20.70 18.86 24.74
N ASN A 13 -19.70 18.64 25.60
CA ASN A 13 -18.96 17.39 25.67
C ASN A 13 -19.58 16.53 26.79
N GLU A 14 -20.27 15.44 26.44
CA GLU A 14 -20.82 14.48 27.42
C GLU A 14 -19.82 13.31 27.58
N ASP A 15 -19.38 13.04 28.81
CA ASP A 15 -18.29 12.09 29.13
C ASP A 15 -18.54 10.62 28.69
N GLN A 16 -19.74 10.26 28.22
CA GLN A 16 -20.09 8.87 27.88
C GLN A 16 -20.87 8.67 26.57
N ALA A 17 -21.35 9.74 25.91
CA ALA A 17 -22.24 9.63 24.72
C ALA A 17 -21.74 10.37 23.47
N GLY A 18 -20.51 10.88 23.51
CA GLY A 18 -19.91 11.72 22.46
C GLY A 18 -20.12 13.21 22.72
N ALA A 19 -19.76 14.03 21.74
CA ALA A 19 -19.85 15.48 21.82
C ALA A 19 -20.96 16.01 20.90
N SER A 20 -21.64 17.07 21.32
CA SER A 20 -22.70 17.69 20.54
C SER A 20 -22.37 19.14 20.19
N LEU A 21 -22.72 19.51 18.96
CA LEU A 21 -22.56 20.84 18.41
C LEU A 21 -23.94 21.35 18.01
N GLU A 22 -24.33 22.51 18.53
CA GLU A 22 -25.60 23.14 18.22
C GLU A 22 -25.38 24.51 17.59
N PHE A 23 -26.09 24.79 16.50
CA PHE A 23 -26.13 26.11 15.88
C PHE A 23 -27.50 26.75 16.07
N ALA A 24 -27.51 28.01 16.47
CA ALA A 24 -28.69 28.86 16.51
C ALA A 24 -28.71 29.75 15.26
N VAL A 25 -29.69 29.56 14.38
CA VAL A 25 -29.90 30.39 13.19
C VAL A 25 -30.82 31.55 13.56
N PRO A 26 -30.34 32.81 13.49
CA PRO A 26 -31.19 33.97 13.76
C PRO A 26 -32.38 34.01 12.79
N ARG A 27 -33.56 34.40 13.30
CA ARG A 27 -34.72 34.66 12.43
C ARG A 27 -34.48 35.96 11.66
N ASP A 28 -34.39 35.86 10.34
CA ASP A 28 -34.43 37.03 9.47
C ASP A 28 -35.90 37.45 9.26
N ILE A 29 -36.32 38.55 9.91
CA ILE A 29 -37.62 39.18 9.61
C ILE A 29 -37.45 40.03 8.35
N ILE A 30 -37.53 39.41 7.18
CA ILE A 30 -37.56 40.15 5.91
C ILE A 30 -39.02 40.32 5.50
N ASN A 31 -39.49 41.56 5.45
CA ASN A 31 -40.81 41.97 4.94
C ASN A 31 -42.04 41.36 5.64
N GLY A 32 -41.96 41.03 6.94
CA GLY A 32 -43.12 40.61 7.73
C GLY A 32 -43.64 39.21 7.43
N PHE A 33 -42.90 38.41 6.65
CA PHE A 33 -43.16 36.98 6.48
C PHE A 33 -42.43 36.18 7.56
N VAL A 34 -43.11 35.20 8.15
CA VAL A 34 -42.49 34.26 9.09
C VAL A 34 -41.58 33.33 8.28
N ASP A 35 -40.28 33.38 8.54
CA ASP A 35 -39.34 32.40 8.00
C ASP A 35 -39.54 31.06 8.73
N ASN A 36 -40.00 30.03 8.02
CA ASN A 36 -40.18 28.67 8.53
C ASN A 36 -38.87 27.87 8.59
N ARG A 37 -37.70 28.52 8.43
CA ARG A 37 -36.40 27.87 8.61
C ARG A 37 -36.26 27.32 10.04
N ARG A 38 -35.67 26.13 10.12
CA ARG A 38 -35.34 25.50 11.40
C ARG A 38 -34.34 26.39 12.16
N GLU A 39 -34.70 26.76 13.38
CA GLU A 39 -33.94 27.69 14.23
C GLU A 39 -32.72 27.05 14.89
N TYR A 40 -32.79 25.76 15.18
CA TYR A 40 -31.74 25.02 15.89
C TYR A 40 -31.32 23.78 15.13
N TYR A 41 -30.02 23.68 14.85
CA TYR A 41 -29.39 22.51 14.25
C TYR A 41 -28.45 21.87 15.24
N LYS A 42 -28.81 20.68 15.73
CA LYS A 42 -28.00 19.89 16.66
C LYS A 42 -27.36 18.71 15.95
N PHE A 43 -26.06 18.57 16.11
CA PHE A 43 -25.23 17.51 15.57
C PHE A 43 -24.52 16.75 16.70
N ARG A 44 -24.20 15.48 16.47
CA ARG A 44 -23.43 14.64 17.39
C ARG A 44 -22.26 14.02 16.66
N PHE A 45 -21.10 14.03 17.30
CA PHE A 45 -19.82 13.52 16.80
C PHE A 45 -19.06 12.79 17.91
N GLN A 46 -18.03 12.01 17.56
CA GLN A 46 -17.18 11.39 18.58
C GLN A 46 -16.46 12.45 19.42
N ASN A 47 -15.96 13.51 18.77
CA ASN A 47 -15.31 14.65 19.40
C ASN A 47 -15.78 15.96 18.74
N VAL A 48 -15.93 17.02 19.54
CA VAL A 48 -16.11 18.40 19.05
C VAL A 48 -15.07 19.27 19.73
N PHE A 49 -14.29 19.99 18.92
CA PHE A 49 -13.25 20.88 19.41
C PHE A 49 -13.68 22.33 19.22
N ASP A 50 -13.61 23.11 20.30
CA ASP A 50 -13.93 24.52 20.29
C ASP A 50 -12.69 25.37 19.90
N GLN A 51 -12.88 26.67 19.67
CA GLN A 51 -11.86 27.60 19.16
C GLN A 51 -10.58 27.69 20.01
N TRP A 52 -10.64 27.26 21.27
CA TRP A 52 -9.55 27.34 22.24
C TRP A 52 -8.69 26.07 22.30
N VAL A 53 -9.06 25.03 21.55
CA VAL A 53 -8.31 23.77 21.48
C VAL A 53 -6.90 24.01 20.94
N LYS A 54 -5.92 23.26 21.44
CA LYS A 54 -4.56 23.28 20.89
C LYS A 54 -4.38 22.18 19.84
N GLN A 55 -3.42 22.39 18.94
CA GLN A 55 -3.03 21.39 17.92
C GLN A 55 -2.62 20.05 18.55
N GLU A 56 -1.98 20.08 19.72
CA GLU A 56 -1.59 18.90 20.47
C GLU A 56 -2.80 18.08 20.93
N ASP A 57 -3.84 18.73 21.45
CA ASP A 57 -5.06 18.06 21.89
C ASP A 57 -5.81 17.41 20.71
N ILE A 58 -5.82 18.09 19.55
CA ILE A 58 -6.38 17.52 18.31
C ILE A 58 -5.59 16.28 17.92
N PHE A 59 -4.25 16.36 17.89
CA PHE A 59 -3.39 15.24 17.53
C PHE A 59 -3.60 14.03 18.45
N GLU A 60 -3.55 14.22 19.76
CA GLU A 60 -3.70 13.16 20.76
C GLU A 60 -5.07 12.47 20.68
N LYS A 61 -6.16 13.24 20.51
CA LYS A 61 -7.52 12.69 20.50
C LYS A 61 -7.97 12.12 19.16
N THR A 62 -7.36 12.53 18.04
CA THR A 62 -7.85 12.15 16.69
C THR A 62 -6.83 11.37 15.87
N ALA A 63 -5.57 11.79 15.86
CA ALA A 63 -4.56 11.25 14.96
C ALA A 63 -3.82 10.07 15.58
N LYS A 64 -3.39 10.21 16.83
CA LYS A 64 -2.59 9.20 17.54
C LYS A 64 -3.22 7.79 17.53
N PRO A 65 -4.53 7.59 17.79
CA PRO A 65 -5.13 6.25 17.74
C PRO A 65 -5.03 5.58 16.34
N VAL A 66 -5.10 6.38 15.27
CA VAL A 66 -4.92 5.89 13.90
C VAL A 66 -3.47 5.53 13.67
N ILE A 67 -2.53 6.37 14.13
CA ILE A 67 -1.09 6.14 13.97
C ILE A 67 -0.64 4.89 14.73
N ASP A 68 -1.14 4.68 15.96
CA ASP A 68 -0.88 3.46 16.73
C ASP A 68 -1.36 2.21 15.99
N SER A 69 -2.54 2.28 15.36
CA SER A 69 -3.05 1.19 14.51
C SER A 69 -2.15 0.96 13.29
N VAL A 70 -1.63 2.03 12.69
CA VAL A 70 -0.70 1.95 11.56
C VAL A 70 0.63 1.30 11.96
N LEU A 71 1.19 1.67 13.11
CA LEU A 71 2.40 1.06 13.67
C LEU A 71 2.19 -0.43 14.01
N ALA A 72 0.97 -0.83 14.36
CA ALA A 72 0.61 -2.23 14.57
C ALA A 72 0.53 -3.06 13.27
N GLY A 73 0.30 -2.41 12.12
CA GLY A 73 0.22 -3.02 10.78
C GLY A 73 -1.12 -2.86 10.06
N TYR A 74 -2.03 -2.02 10.55
CA TYR A 74 -3.28 -1.68 9.86
C TYR A 74 -3.09 -0.49 8.91
N ASN A 75 -3.94 -0.34 7.89
CA ASN A 75 -3.94 0.90 7.10
C ASN A 75 -4.68 2.01 7.86
N GLY A 76 -4.27 3.25 7.65
CA GLY A 76 -4.85 4.43 8.29
C GLY A 76 -5.14 5.54 7.28
N THR A 77 -6.17 6.34 7.54
CA THR A 77 -6.44 7.56 6.78
C THR A 77 -7.00 8.63 7.71
N ILE A 78 -6.42 9.83 7.65
CA ILE A 78 -6.92 11.02 8.31
C ILE A 78 -7.15 12.06 7.23
N PHE A 79 -8.37 12.56 7.09
CA PHE A 79 -8.67 13.61 6.10
C PHE A 79 -9.41 14.79 6.71
N ALA A 80 -8.99 15.99 6.33
CA ALA A 80 -9.65 17.23 6.71
C ALA A 80 -10.64 17.68 5.61
N TYR A 81 -11.85 18.06 6.00
CA TYR A 81 -12.92 18.49 5.11
C TYR A 81 -13.64 19.72 5.67
N GLY A 82 -14.00 20.66 4.79
CA GLY A 82 -14.66 21.90 5.16
C GLY A 82 -14.48 22.98 4.10
N GLN A 83 -15.16 24.11 4.29
CA GLN A 83 -15.04 25.27 3.40
C GLN A 83 -13.62 25.86 3.44
N THR A 84 -13.19 26.52 2.37
CA THR A 84 -11.96 27.31 2.33
C THR A 84 -11.88 28.29 3.51
N GLY A 85 -10.71 28.36 4.16
CA GLY A 85 -10.49 29.27 5.30
C GLY A 85 -10.97 28.74 6.66
N THR A 86 -11.64 27.58 6.72
CA THR A 86 -12.10 27.01 8.00
C THR A 86 -11.01 26.30 8.82
N GLY A 87 -9.79 26.14 8.28
CA GLY A 87 -8.66 25.59 9.02
C GLY A 87 -8.21 24.17 8.64
N LYS A 88 -8.62 23.62 7.49
CA LYS A 88 -8.16 22.29 7.00
C LYS A 88 -6.64 22.16 6.97
N THR A 89 -5.97 23.02 6.19
CA THR A 89 -4.50 23.05 6.07
C THR A 89 -3.82 23.41 7.40
N PHE A 90 -4.42 24.28 8.21
CA PHE A 90 -3.91 24.57 9.56
C PHE A 90 -3.95 23.32 10.44
N THR A 91 -5.01 22.52 10.38
CA THR A 91 -5.11 21.27 11.15
C THR A 91 -4.13 20.21 10.65
N MET A 92 -3.99 20.07 9.32
CA MET A 92 -3.14 19.03 8.73
C MET A 92 -1.65 19.37 8.79
N THR A 93 -1.24 20.54 8.28
CA THR A 93 0.17 20.93 8.20
C THR A 93 0.56 21.83 9.37
N GLY A 94 -0.29 22.81 9.72
CA GLY A 94 0.00 23.78 10.77
C GLY A 94 0.34 25.18 10.27
N GLY A 95 0.56 26.08 11.23
CA GLY A 95 1.07 27.43 10.99
C GLY A 95 2.59 27.47 10.89
N ALA A 96 3.12 28.47 10.18
CA ALA A 96 4.56 28.70 10.04
C ALA A 96 5.15 29.62 11.14
N GLU A 97 4.29 30.24 11.96
CA GLU A 97 4.70 31.29 12.90
C GLU A 97 5.26 30.73 14.22
N HIS A 98 4.63 29.68 14.75
CA HIS A 98 5.01 29.09 16.03
C HIS A 98 5.15 27.56 15.93
N TYR A 99 6.14 27.02 16.65
CA TYR A 99 6.34 25.57 16.71
C TYR A 99 5.11 24.83 17.26
N SER A 100 4.38 25.45 18.19
CA SER A 100 3.12 24.93 18.74
C SER A 100 2.05 24.71 17.68
N ASP A 101 2.12 25.43 16.57
CA ASP A 101 1.09 25.47 15.55
C ASP A 101 1.24 24.34 14.53
N ARG A 102 2.31 23.53 14.63
CA ARG A 102 2.51 22.31 13.85
C ARG A 102 1.24 21.44 13.93
N GLY A 103 0.73 21.07 12.76
CA GLY A 103 -0.48 20.27 12.61
C GLY A 103 -0.23 18.77 12.75
N ILE A 104 -1.18 17.99 12.28
CA ILE A 104 -1.18 16.52 12.35
C ILE A 104 0.01 15.90 11.62
N ILE A 105 0.30 16.29 10.39
CA ILE A 105 1.37 15.69 9.57
C ILE A 105 2.72 15.77 10.27
N PRO A 106 3.23 16.97 10.60
CA PRO A 106 4.55 17.04 11.20
C PRO A 106 4.58 16.44 12.61
N ARG A 107 3.48 16.46 13.39
CA ARG A 107 3.41 15.74 14.69
C ARG A 107 3.41 14.21 14.52
N THR A 108 2.76 13.72 13.45
CA THR A 108 2.76 12.30 13.09
C THR A 108 4.17 11.82 12.78
N LEU A 109 4.94 12.61 12.03
CA LEU A 109 6.33 12.29 11.72
C LEU A 109 7.17 12.20 13.00
N SER A 110 7.10 13.19 13.88
CA SER A 110 7.83 13.14 15.17
C SER A 110 7.45 11.91 16.00
N TYR A 111 6.15 11.67 16.20
CA TYR A 111 5.66 10.53 16.99
C TYR A 111 6.02 9.17 16.38
N LEU A 112 5.92 9.05 15.05
CA LEU A 112 6.29 7.83 14.33
C LEU A 112 7.75 7.51 14.58
N TYR A 113 8.66 8.47 14.37
CA TYR A 113 10.09 8.21 14.53
C TYR A 113 10.47 7.92 15.98
N GLU A 114 9.86 8.62 16.95
CA GLU A 114 9.99 8.33 18.38
C GLU A 114 9.60 6.87 18.71
N CYS A 115 8.48 6.39 18.17
CA CYS A 115 8.03 5.01 18.38
C CYS A 115 8.93 3.96 17.70
N THR A 116 9.63 4.33 16.63
CA THR A 116 10.50 3.42 15.87
C THR A 116 11.94 3.36 16.38
N GLU A 117 12.30 4.11 17.44
CA GLU A 117 13.63 4.03 18.06
C GLU A 117 13.90 2.69 18.79
N ASP A 118 12.89 1.83 18.97
CA ASP A 118 13.08 0.51 19.55
C ASP A 118 14.01 -0.35 18.68
N ARG A 119 15.19 -0.65 19.21
CA ARG A 119 16.26 -1.38 18.52
C ARG A 119 15.91 -2.83 18.21
N ASN A 120 14.84 -3.36 18.78
CA ASN A 120 14.44 -4.75 18.57
C ASN A 120 13.55 -4.94 17.34
N VAL A 121 13.08 -3.89 16.68
CA VAL A 121 12.22 -4.01 15.51
C VAL A 121 12.74 -3.14 14.38
N HIS A 122 12.83 -3.71 13.17
CA HIS A 122 13.24 -2.95 12.00
C HIS A 122 12.03 -2.31 11.33
N PHE A 123 11.99 -0.98 11.36
CA PHE A 123 11.03 -0.19 10.61
C PHE A 123 11.67 0.38 9.34
N THR A 124 10.91 0.43 8.25
CA THR A 124 11.30 1.12 7.03
C THR A 124 10.16 2.01 6.57
N THR A 125 10.44 3.30 6.44
CA THR A 125 9.44 4.32 6.13
C THR A 125 9.69 4.91 4.75
N HIS A 126 8.69 4.87 3.88
CA HIS A 126 8.70 5.56 2.59
C HIS A 126 7.59 6.59 2.55
N ILE A 127 7.84 7.74 1.94
CA ILE A 127 6.91 8.85 1.86
C ILE A 127 6.60 9.14 0.39
N SER A 128 5.33 9.37 0.09
CA SER A 128 4.88 9.95 -1.17
C SER A 128 3.99 11.16 -0.89
N TYR A 129 4.00 12.13 -1.80
CA TYR A 129 3.18 13.34 -1.66
C TYR A 129 2.52 13.67 -3.01
N LEU A 130 1.21 13.52 -3.05
CA LEU A 130 0.39 13.67 -4.26
C LEU A 130 -0.49 14.92 -4.16
N GLU A 131 -0.44 15.76 -5.19
CA GLU A 131 -1.43 16.82 -5.40
C GLU A 131 -2.43 16.40 -6.48
N ILE A 132 -3.72 16.50 -6.19
CA ILE A 132 -4.80 16.31 -7.17
C ILE A 132 -5.40 17.68 -7.47
N TYR A 133 -5.17 18.16 -8.69
CA TYR A 133 -5.72 19.41 -9.20
C TYR A 133 -6.40 19.15 -10.54
N ASN A 134 -7.65 19.58 -10.68
CA ASN A 134 -8.42 19.42 -11.92
C ASN A 134 -8.53 17.95 -12.42
N GLU A 135 -8.73 16.99 -11.51
CA GLU A 135 -8.69 15.52 -11.75
C GLU A 135 -7.35 14.97 -12.28
N MET A 136 -6.29 15.77 -12.28
CA MET A 136 -4.94 15.35 -12.63
C MET A 136 -4.11 15.21 -11.37
N GLY A 137 -3.35 14.12 -11.27
CA GLY A 137 -2.43 13.87 -10.16
C GLY A 137 -1.02 14.34 -10.51
N PHE A 138 -0.35 14.99 -9.57
CA PHE A 138 1.00 15.51 -9.70
C PHE A 138 1.83 15.05 -8.50
N ASP A 139 3.03 14.53 -8.78
CA ASP A 139 3.99 14.15 -7.75
C ASP A 139 4.72 15.39 -7.22
N LEU A 140 4.61 15.64 -5.91
CA LEU A 140 5.23 16.78 -5.24
C LEU A 140 6.66 16.50 -4.75
N LEU A 141 7.13 15.25 -4.77
CA LEU A 141 8.48 14.89 -4.28
C LEU A 141 9.48 14.61 -5.41
N GLU A 142 9.11 14.85 -6.66
CA GLU A 142 10.01 14.57 -7.76
C GLU A 142 11.17 15.59 -7.81
N SER A 143 12.40 15.06 -7.81
CA SER A 143 13.64 15.83 -7.78
C SER A 143 14.09 16.31 -9.17
N ARG A 144 13.20 16.90 -9.98
CA ARG A 144 13.63 17.55 -11.24
C ARG A 144 13.96 19.01 -10.97
N ASN A 145 15.22 19.37 -11.19
CA ASN A 145 15.83 20.68 -10.88
C ASN A 145 15.23 21.91 -11.62
N GLU A 146 14.12 21.79 -12.36
CA GLU A 146 13.62 22.86 -13.25
C GLU A 146 12.07 22.93 -13.37
N ALA A 147 11.30 22.43 -12.40
CA ALA A 147 9.85 22.59 -12.43
C ALA A 147 9.44 24.00 -11.94
N TYR A 148 9.10 24.91 -12.86
CA TYR A 148 8.62 26.26 -12.55
C TYR A 148 7.09 26.39 -12.66
N ARG A 149 6.40 25.39 -13.23
CA ARG A 149 4.94 25.35 -13.39
C ARG A 149 4.37 23.98 -13.01
N LEU A 150 3.09 23.96 -12.64
CA LEU A 150 2.34 22.75 -12.28
C LEU A 150 2.32 21.70 -13.42
N ASP A 151 2.32 22.15 -14.68
CA ASP A 151 2.36 21.26 -15.86
C ASP A 151 3.72 20.58 -16.08
N ASP A 152 4.79 21.09 -15.45
CA ASP A 152 6.13 20.53 -15.54
C ASP A 152 6.33 19.37 -14.55
N LEU A 153 5.45 19.26 -13.55
CA LEU A 153 5.46 18.15 -12.59
C LEU A 153 5.03 16.84 -13.24
N GLN A 154 5.61 15.74 -12.79
CA GLN A 154 5.27 14.42 -13.28
C GLN A 154 3.83 14.06 -12.97
N LYS A 155 3.10 13.73 -14.04
CA LYS A 155 1.71 13.30 -13.96
C LYS A 155 1.62 11.87 -13.46
N VAL A 156 0.85 11.70 -12.40
CA VAL A 156 0.54 10.42 -11.78
C VAL A 156 -0.66 9.81 -12.48
N THR A 157 -0.56 8.54 -12.87
CA THR A 157 -1.67 7.81 -13.51
C THR A 157 -2.08 6.60 -12.69
N ILE A 158 -3.39 6.38 -12.55
CA ILE A 158 -3.92 5.18 -11.92
C ILE A 158 -3.76 3.99 -12.88
N MET A 159 -3.28 2.87 -12.35
CA MET A 159 -3.36 1.56 -12.97
C MET A 159 -4.10 0.62 -12.02
N GLU A 160 -4.83 -0.33 -12.57
CA GLU A 160 -5.50 -1.37 -11.80
C GLU A 160 -4.88 -2.72 -12.17
N ASP A 161 -4.53 -3.53 -11.17
CA ASP A 161 -4.02 -4.88 -11.41
C ASP A 161 -5.15 -5.90 -11.58
N LEU A 162 -4.78 -7.18 -11.77
CA LEU A 162 -5.73 -8.28 -11.96
C LEU A 162 -6.60 -8.53 -10.72
N ASP A 163 -6.11 -8.16 -9.54
CA ASP A 163 -6.79 -8.31 -8.26
C ASP A 163 -7.62 -7.07 -7.91
N HIS A 164 -7.79 -6.15 -8.88
CA HIS A 164 -8.51 -4.89 -8.74
C HIS A 164 -7.88 -3.91 -7.75
N ASN A 165 -6.60 -4.05 -7.40
CA ASN A 165 -5.89 -3.09 -6.58
C ASN A 165 -5.44 -1.89 -7.41
N ILE A 166 -5.51 -0.71 -6.79
CA ILE A 166 -5.16 0.56 -7.43
C ILE A 166 -3.69 0.86 -7.18
N HIS A 167 -2.95 1.08 -8.27
CA HIS A 167 -1.53 1.44 -8.27
C HIS A 167 -1.35 2.83 -8.87
N LEU A 168 -0.56 3.67 -8.21
CA LEU A 168 -0.23 5.01 -8.68
C LEU A 168 1.10 4.97 -9.42
N LYS A 169 1.03 4.93 -10.74
CA LYS A 169 2.22 5.02 -11.59
C LYS A 169 2.79 6.43 -11.52
N ASN A 170 4.12 6.54 -11.53
CA ASN A 170 4.85 7.80 -11.54
C ASN A 170 4.70 8.64 -10.26
N LEU A 171 4.25 8.04 -9.15
CA LEU A 171 4.32 8.67 -7.83
C LEU A 171 5.59 8.19 -7.13
N SER A 172 6.47 9.13 -6.78
CA SER A 172 7.73 8.84 -6.09
C SER A 172 7.48 8.30 -4.69
N LEU A 173 8.23 7.25 -4.33
CA LEU A 173 8.30 6.70 -2.98
C LEU A 173 9.70 6.95 -2.43
N GLN A 174 9.85 8.05 -1.68
CA GLN A 174 11.12 8.47 -1.12
C GLN A 174 11.37 7.77 0.22
N LEU A 175 12.53 7.14 0.38
CA LEU A 175 12.95 6.57 1.66
C LEU A 175 13.21 7.71 2.66
N SER A 176 12.79 7.53 3.90
CA SER A 176 13.10 8.45 4.98
C SER A 176 13.67 7.70 6.18
N ILE A 177 14.92 8.01 6.53
CA ILE A 177 15.71 7.30 7.53
C ILE A 177 15.46 7.85 8.94
N ASN A 178 15.10 9.13 9.06
CA ASN A 178 14.87 9.81 10.33
C ASN A 178 13.81 10.92 10.20
N GLU A 179 13.42 11.50 11.33
CA GLU A 179 12.42 12.58 11.39
C GLU A 179 12.82 13.78 10.52
N GLU A 180 14.09 14.17 10.53
CA GLU A 180 14.58 15.34 9.78
C GLU A 180 14.39 15.16 8.27
N GLU A 181 14.75 14.01 7.72
CA GLU A 181 14.52 13.68 6.32
C GLU A 181 13.03 13.66 5.97
N ALA A 182 12.18 13.13 6.85
CA ALA A 182 10.74 13.12 6.63
C ALA A 182 10.14 14.53 6.60
N LEU A 183 10.58 15.40 7.51
CA LEU A 183 10.16 16.80 7.55
C LEU A 183 10.70 17.58 6.34
N ASN A 184 11.90 17.28 5.87
CA ASN A 184 12.45 17.86 4.64
C ASN A 184 11.61 17.48 3.41
N LEU A 185 11.12 16.24 3.32
CA LEU A 185 10.21 15.81 2.25
C LEU A 185 8.87 16.53 2.30
N LEU A 186 8.31 16.72 3.50
CA LEU A 186 7.10 17.54 3.69
C LEU A 186 7.34 18.98 3.19
N PHE A 187 8.43 19.61 3.63
CA PHE A 187 8.77 20.97 3.24
C PHE A 187 9.03 21.12 1.74
N LEU A 188 9.72 20.16 1.13
CA LEU A 188 9.95 20.12 -0.31
C LEU A 188 8.63 20.10 -1.09
N GLY A 189 7.69 19.23 -0.69
CA GLY A 189 6.40 19.15 -1.35
C GLY A 189 5.55 20.41 -1.16
N ASP A 190 5.60 21.03 0.02
CA ASP A 190 4.93 22.30 0.28
C ASP A 190 5.53 23.46 -0.55
N ILE A 191 6.85 23.49 -0.74
CA ILE A 191 7.51 24.43 -1.65
C ILE A 191 7.04 24.20 -3.09
N ASN A 192 7.06 22.95 -3.56
CA ASN A 192 6.66 22.63 -4.94
C ASN A 192 5.19 23.04 -5.19
N ARG A 193 4.32 22.81 -4.20
CA ARG A 193 2.93 23.26 -4.21
C ARG A 193 2.82 24.79 -4.25
N VAL A 194 3.71 25.53 -3.59
CA VAL A 194 3.74 27.01 -3.61
C VAL A 194 4.29 27.55 -4.92
N ILE A 195 5.38 27.00 -5.45
CA ILE A 195 6.00 27.43 -6.71
C ILE A 195 5.05 27.22 -7.88
N ALA A 196 4.28 26.13 -7.85
CA ALA A 196 3.28 25.86 -8.87
C ALA A 196 2.09 26.84 -8.85
N LYS A 197 1.99 27.72 -7.83
CA LYS A 197 1.00 28.81 -7.79
C LYS A 197 1.39 29.91 -8.77
N THR A 198 0.61 30.05 -9.83
CA THR A 198 0.65 31.25 -10.68
C THR A 198 -0.26 32.33 -10.10
N PRO A 199 0.00 33.64 -10.31
CA PRO A 199 -0.84 34.74 -9.78
C PRO A 199 -2.32 34.66 -10.17
N MET A 200 -2.64 33.93 -11.24
CA MET A 200 -4.00 33.70 -11.74
C MET A 200 -4.71 32.53 -11.04
N ASN A 201 -3.97 31.65 -10.35
CA ASN A 201 -4.43 30.40 -9.75
C ASN A 201 -4.11 30.39 -8.25
N GLN A 202 -5.08 30.74 -7.40
CA GLN A 202 -5.03 30.44 -5.96
C GLN A 202 -5.24 28.92 -5.74
N ALA A 203 -4.28 28.12 -6.21
CA ALA A 203 -4.41 26.67 -6.35
C ALA A 203 -4.50 25.93 -4.99
N SER A 204 -3.93 26.48 -3.90
CA SER A 204 -3.85 25.74 -2.63
C SER A 204 -5.18 25.47 -1.95
N THR A 205 -6.22 26.29 -2.18
CA THR A 205 -7.57 26.04 -1.64
C THR A 205 -8.41 25.14 -2.54
N ARG A 206 -7.84 24.79 -3.69
CA ARG A 206 -8.50 24.26 -4.87
C ARG A 206 -7.91 22.93 -5.34
N SER A 207 -6.84 22.48 -4.73
CA SER A 207 -6.28 21.14 -4.92
C SER A 207 -6.44 20.30 -3.66
N HIS A 208 -6.47 18.98 -3.85
CA HIS A 208 -6.40 18.02 -2.74
C HIS A 208 -4.96 17.57 -2.59
N CYS A 209 -4.49 17.45 -1.36
CA CYS A 209 -3.16 17.00 -1.05
C CYS A 209 -3.24 15.70 -0.26
N ILE A 210 -2.47 14.69 -0.67
CA ILE A 210 -2.42 13.38 -0.04
C ILE A 210 -0.95 13.09 0.28
N PHE A 211 -0.59 13.27 1.55
CA PHE A 211 0.71 12.88 2.08
C PHE A 211 0.60 11.45 2.60
N THR A 212 1.32 10.51 2.02
CA THR A 212 1.23 9.09 2.37
C THR A 212 2.53 8.60 2.98
N ILE A 213 2.41 7.98 4.15
CA ILE A 213 3.51 7.31 4.84
C ILE A 213 3.30 5.81 4.71
N HIS A 214 4.23 5.12 4.07
CA HIS A 214 4.27 3.66 3.97
C HIS A 214 5.26 3.13 5.00
N ILE A 215 4.77 2.27 5.90
CA ILE A 215 5.59 1.67 6.95
C ILE A 215 5.70 0.17 6.67
N ARG A 216 6.92 -0.34 6.72
CA ARG A 216 7.21 -1.77 6.80
C ARG A 216 7.80 -2.06 8.16
N LYS A 217 7.23 -3.04 8.85
CA LYS A 217 7.71 -3.50 10.16
C LYS A 217 8.16 -4.95 10.05
N ARG A 218 9.41 -5.20 10.43
CA ARG A 218 9.99 -6.54 10.50
C ARG A 218 10.50 -6.82 11.91
N GLU A 219 9.92 -7.83 12.54
CA GLU A 219 10.36 -8.34 13.84
C GLU A 219 11.47 -9.38 13.64
N PRO A 220 12.60 -9.32 14.38
CA PRO A 220 13.66 -10.31 14.29
C PRO A 220 13.15 -11.71 14.60
N GLY A 221 13.52 -12.68 13.76
CA GLY A 221 13.09 -14.07 13.92
C GLY A 221 11.67 -14.38 13.41
N CYS A 222 10.88 -13.38 13.02
CA CYS A 222 9.61 -13.59 12.33
C CYS A 222 9.84 -13.79 10.83
N ALA A 223 9.17 -14.80 10.26
CA ALA A 223 9.14 -15.01 8.82
C ALA A 223 8.18 -14.05 8.10
N THR A 224 7.37 -13.32 8.87
CA THR A 224 6.37 -12.38 8.38
C THR A 224 6.85 -10.93 8.52
N MET A 225 6.38 -10.09 7.61
CA MET A 225 6.59 -8.66 7.58
C MET A 225 5.22 -7.98 7.54
N ARG A 226 5.05 -6.93 8.34
CA ARG A 226 3.82 -6.14 8.34
C ARG A 226 3.97 -4.91 7.48
N HIS A 227 2.92 -4.60 6.74
CA HIS A 227 2.85 -3.43 5.88
C HIS A 227 1.68 -2.55 6.34
N SER A 228 1.89 -1.26 6.33
CA SER A 228 0.81 -0.31 6.54
C SER A 228 1.02 0.94 5.70
N LYS A 229 -0.08 1.60 5.38
CA LYS A 229 -0.09 2.92 4.75
C LYS A 229 -0.94 3.86 5.57
N LEU A 230 -0.45 5.08 5.78
CA LEU A 230 -1.17 6.17 6.41
C LEU A 230 -1.35 7.30 5.40
N HIS A 231 -2.59 7.56 4.99
CA HIS A 231 -2.94 8.73 4.18
C HIS A 231 -3.29 9.90 5.09
N LEU A 232 -2.59 11.02 4.93
CA LEU A 232 -2.89 12.30 5.58
C LEU A 232 -3.34 13.28 4.51
N VAL A 233 -4.62 13.60 4.51
CA VAL A 233 -5.29 14.25 3.38
C VAL A 233 -5.81 15.64 3.75
N ASP A 234 -5.40 16.65 3.00
CA ASP A 234 -5.95 18.02 3.03
C ASP A 234 -6.81 18.22 1.78
N LEU A 235 -8.13 18.17 1.93
CA LEU A 235 -9.05 18.32 0.79
C LEU A 235 -9.20 19.79 0.39
N ALA A 236 -9.62 20.02 -0.86
CA ALA A 236 -10.01 21.34 -1.34
C ALA A 236 -11.26 21.88 -0.59
N GLY A 237 -11.53 23.18 -0.74
CA GLY A 237 -12.74 23.81 -0.20
C GLY A 237 -14.03 23.15 -0.68
N SER A 238 -14.94 22.89 0.26
CA SER A 238 -16.25 22.28 -0.02
C SER A 238 -17.35 23.27 -0.44
N GLU A 239 -17.04 24.57 -0.48
CA GLU A 239 -18.03 25.60 -0.79
C GLU A 239 -18.56 25.55 -2.23
N ARG A 240 -19.83 25.94 -2.37
CA ARG A 240 -20.50 25.98 -3.68
C ARG A 240 -19.93 27.09 -4.57
N VAL A 241 -19.62 26.72 -5.81
CA VAL A 241 -19.17 27.66 -6.86
C VAL A 241 -20.11 28.87 -7.03
N SER A 242 -21.42 28.68 -6.86
CA SER A 242 -22.41 29.74 -7.06
C SER A 242 -22.25 30.93 -6.12
N LYS A 243 -21.65 30.76 -4.94
CA LYS A 243 -21.40 31.85 -3.97
C LYS A 243 -20.09 32.60 -4.24
N SER A 244 -19.22 32.07 -5.09
CA SER A 244 -17.86 32.59 -5.30
C SER A 244 -17.76 33.75 -6.32
N GLY A 245 -18.85 34.08 -7.03
CA GLY A 245 -18.88 35.18 -8.00
C GLY A 245 -17.92 35.02 -9.19
N LEU A 246 -17.34 33.82 -9.38
CA LEU A 246 -16.31 33.57 -10.39
C LEU A 246 -16.88 33.55 -11.81
N SER A 247 -16.13 34.13 -12.76
CA SER A 247 -16.47 34.16 -14.20
C SER A 247 -15.31 33.63 -15.04
N GLY A 248 -15.62 33.11 -16.24
CA GLY A 248 -14.60 32.65 -17.20
C GLY A 248 -13.88 31.36 -16.79
N GLN A 249 -12.56 31.30 -17.00
CA GLN A 249 -11.73 30.11 -16.72
C GLN A 249 -11.77 29.67 -15.25
N LEU A 250 -11.88 30.62 -14.30
CA LEU A 250 -12.01 30.35 -12.87
C LEU A 250 -13.32 29.61 -12.52
N LEU A 251 -14.39 29.84 -13.28
CA LEU A 251 -15.66 29.12 -13.10
C LEU A 251 -15.52 27.66 -13.57
N THR A 252 -14.82 27.45 -14.68
CA THR A 252 -14.54 26.11 -15.21
C THR A 252 -13.67 25.32 -14.23
N GLU A 253 -12.63 25.94 -13.68
CA GLU A 253 -11.78 25.36 -12.63
C GLU A 253 -12.59 25.01 -11.37
N ALA A 254 -13.40 25.95 -10.87
CA ALA A 254 -14.24 25.72 -9.70
C ALA A 254 -15.25 24.57 -9.89
N LYS A 255 -15.76 24.35 -11.12
CA LYS A 255 -16.57 23.18 -11.46
C LYS A 255 -15.80 21.87 -11.33
N TYR A 256 -14.54 21.83 -11.76
CA TYR A 256 -13.72 20.63 -11.69
C TYR A 256 -13.28 20.27 -10.27
N ILE A 257 -13.05 21.25 -9.41
CA ILE A 257 -12.72 21.03 -8.00
C ILE A 257 -13.93 20.42 -7.28
N ASN A 258 -15.10 20.99 -7.52
CA ASN A 258 -16.35 20.44 -7.01
C ASN A 258 -16.66 19.06 -7.61
N ARG A 259 -16.10 18.70 -8.77
CA ARG A 259 -16.29 17.37 -9.36
C ARG A 259 -15.71 16.26 -8.49
N SER A 260 -14.46 16.39 -8.05
CA SER A 260 -13.82 15.40 -7.16
C SER A 260 -14.57 15.24 -5.84
N LEU A 261 -14.95 16.35 -5.19
CA LEU A 261 -15.72 16.35 -3.93
C LEU A 261 -17.15 15.84 -4.13
N HIS A 262 -17.79 16.15 -5.26
CA HIS A 262 -19.10 15.61 -5.60
C HIS A 262 -19.05 14.09 -5.75
N TYR A 263 -18.03 13.55 -6.42
CA TYR A 263 -17.87 12.10 -6.52
C TYR A 263 -17.54 11.45 -5.18
N LEU A 264 -16.76 12.12 -4.33
CA LEU A 264 -16.54 11.69 -2.95
C LEU A 264 -17.88 11.60 -2.19
N GLU A 265 -18.74 12.60 -2.32
CA GLU A 265 -20.08 12.59 -1.74
C GLU A 265 -20.96 11.47 -2.30
N GLN A 266 -20.92 11.23 -3.61
CA GLN A 266 -21.65 10.11 -4.23
C GLN A 266 -21.18 8.74 -3.71
N VAL A 267 -19.87 8.57 -3.49
CA VAL A 267 -19.31 7.35 -2.88
C VAL A 267 -19.81 7.18 -1.45
N ILE A 268 -19.80 8.24 -0.64
CA ILE A 268 -20.29 8.20 0.76
C ILE A 268 -21.78 7.88 0.83
N ILE A 269 -22.59 8.50 -0.03
CA ILE A 269 -24.03 8.21 -0.11
C ILE A 269 -24.23 6.74 -0.50
N ALA A 270 -23.52 6.28 -1.54
CA ALA A 270 -23.62 4.90 -2.00
C ALA A 270 -23.21 3.88 -0.92
N LEU A 271 -22.21 4.21 -0.08
CA LEU A 271 -21.76 3.37 1.03
C LEU A 271 -22.72 3.38 2.22
N SER A 272 -23.50 4.45 2.38
CA SER A 272 -24.55 4.51 3.42
C SER A 272 -25.82 3.74 3.05
N GLU A 273 -26.01 3.43 1.76
CA GLU A 273 -27.11 2.62 1.25
C GLU A 273 -26.79 1.12 1.43
N THR A 274 -27.70 0.37 2.08
CA THR A 274 -27.42 -1.00 2.54
C THR A 274 -27.33 -2.05 1.42
N ASP A 275 -27.90 -1.76 0.24
CA ASP A 275 -28.09 -2.73 -0.86
C ASP A 275 -27.54 -2.24 -2.21
N ARG A 276 -26.52 -1.38 -2.21
CA ARG A 276 -25.94 -0.87 -3.46
C ARG A 276 -24.82 -1.78 -3.97
N PRO A 277 -24.97 -2.44 -5.14
CA PRO A 277 -23.99 -3.41 -5.62
C PRO A 277 -22.70 -2.76 -6.16
N HIS A 278 -22.75 -1.49 -6.56
CA HIS A 278 -21.63 -0.81 -7.19
C HIS A 278 -21.40 0.58 -6.57
N ILE A 279 -20.20 0.77 -6.02
CA ILE A 279 -19.72 2.04 -5.48
C ILE A 279 -18.83 2.73 -6.52
N PRO A 280 -19.11 3.99 -6.90
CA PRO A 280 -18.49 4.64 -8.05
C PRO A 280 -17.10 5.26 -7.78
N TYR A 281 -16.16 4.51 -7.20
CA TYR A 281 -14.80 5.01 -6.90
C TYR A 281 -13.99 5.43 -8.13
N ARG A 282 -14.36 4.93 -9.32
CA ARG A 282 -13.64 5.20 -10.58
C ARG A 282 -13.96 6.58 -11.18
N ASN A 283 -14.92 7.30 -10.61
CA ASN A 283 -15.38 8.56 -11.19
C ASN A 283 -14.42 9.73 -10.95
N SER A 284 -13.54 9.64 -9.94
CA SER A 284 -12.47 10.63 -9.71
C SER A 284 -11.17 9.97 -9.26
N LEU A 285 -10.05 10.64 -9.54
CA LEU A 285 -8.74 10.23 -9.04
C LEU A 285 -8.75 10.18 -7.49
N LEU A 286 -9.37 11.16 -6.86
CA LEU A 286 -9.48 11.25 -5.40
C LEU A 286 -10.20 10.02 -4.81
N THR A 287 -11.36 9.65 -5.35
CA THR A 287 -12.13 8.51 -4.84
C THR A 287 -11.47 7.18 -5.16
N SER A 288 -10.71 7.09 -6.25
CA SER A 288 -9.88 5.93 -6.57
C SER A 288 -8.73 5.77 -5.57
N VAL A 289 -8.02 6.84 -5.23
CA VAL A 289 -6.94 6.80 -4.21
C VAL A 289 -7.49 6.42 -2.83
N LEU A 290 -8.64 6.99 -2.45
CA LEU A 290 -9.27 6.77 -1.14
C LEU A 290 -10.21 5.56 -1.11
N ARG A 291 -10.15 4.67 -2.10
CA ARG A 291 -11.04 3.50 -2.19
C ARG A 291 -10.96 2.62 -0.95
N ASP A 292 -9.76 2.35 -0.46
CA ASP A 292 -9.57 1.52 0.74
C ASP A 292 -9.98 2.27 2.02
N SER A 293 -9.89 3.60 1.99
CA SER A 293 -10.19 4.47 3.13
C SER A 293 -11.69 4.60 3.42
N LEU A 294 -12.55 4.39 2.42
CA LEU A 294 -14.00 4.58 2.53
C LEU A 294 -14.69 3.25 2.20
N GLY A 295 -15.13 2.51 3.22
CA GLY A 295 -15.78 1.20 3.06
C GLY A 295 -14.82 0.03 2.83
N GLY A 296 -13.51 0.21 3.06
CA GLY A 296 -12.47 -0.78 2.75
C GLY A 296 -11.61 -1.18 3.96
N ASN A 297 -10.41 -1.68 3.67
CA ASN A 297 -9.39 -2.07 4.65
C ASN A 297 -8.59 -0.85 5.11
N CYS A 298 -9.19 -0.04 6.01
CA CYS A 298 -8.54 1.13 6.58
C CYS A 298 -9.22 1.64 7.85
N MET A 299 -8.43 2.05 8.84
CA MET A 299 -8.87 2.86 9.97
C MET A 299 -8.96 4.32 9.53
N THR A 300 -10.18 4.85 9.43
CA THR A 300 -10.39 6.19 8.85
C THR A 300 -10.99 7.17 9.84
N THR A 301 -10.34 8.32 9.96
CA THR A 301 -10.80 9.47 10.75
C THR A 301 -11.04 10.66 9.82
N MET A 302 -12.22 11.26 9.92
CA MET A 302 -12.55 12.52 9.26
C MET A 302 -12.47 13.67 10.27
N ILE A 303 -11.81 14.76 9.89
CA ILE A 303 -11.80 16.01 10.66
C ILE A 303 -12.61 17.05 9.88
N ALA A 304 -13.72 17.49 10.46
CA ALA A 304 -14.60 18.47 9.86
C ALA A 304 -14.28 19.86 10.40
N THR A 305 -13.77 20.75 9.55
CA THR A 305 -13.49 22.14 9.91
C THR A 305 -14.64 23.04 9.47
N ILE A 306 -15.08 23.92 10.36
CA ILE A 306 -16.26 24.75 10.18
C ILE A 306 -15.98 26.20 10.57
N ALA A 307 -16.76 27.13 10.05
CA ALA A 307 -16.76 28.52 10.46
C ALA A 307 -18.00 28.84 11.30
N VAL A 308 -17.84 29.64 12.34
CA VAL A 308 -18.92 29.97 13.30
C VAL A 308 -19.54 31.35 13.05
N ASP A 309 -19.06 32.08 12.04
CA ASP A 309 -19.65 33.36 11.66
C ASP A 309 -20.97 33.16 10.88
N ASN A 310 -21.88 34.13 11.01
CA ASN A 310 -23.20 34.07 10.40
C ASN A 310 -23.17 33.96 8.87
N GLY A 311 -22.13 34.48 8.21
CA GLY A 311 -22.02 34.46 6.75
C GLY A 311 -21.77 33.06 6.19
N ASN A 312 -21.09 32.21 6.97
CA ASN A 312 -20.70 30.85 6.57
C ASN A 312 -21.54 29.75 7.21
N LEU A 313 -22.54 30.09 8.03
CA LEU A 313 -23.33 29.14 8.80
C LEU A 313 -24.00 28.04 7.95
N GLU A 314 -24.50 28.39 6.77
CA GLU A 314 -25.08 27.40 5.84
C GLU A 314 -24.06 26.35 5.38
N GLU A 315 -22.82 26.76 5.10
CA GLU A 315 -21.74 25.85 4.69
C GLU A 315 -21.31 24.97 5.87
N SER A 316 -21.22 25.54 7.08
CA SER A 316 -20.94 24.78 8.30
C SER A 316 -22.00 23.72 8.59
N ILE A 317 -23.28 24.04 8.44
CA ILE A 317 -24.39 23.08 8.54
C ILE A 317 -24.25 21.98 7.46
N SER A 318 -23.86 22.35 6.24
CA SER A 318 -23.62 21.39 5.15
C SER A 318 -22.47 20.43 5.48
N THR A 319 -21.35 20.97 5.97
CA THR A 319 -20.20 20.17 6.44
C THR A 319 -20.61 19.21 7.55
N CYS A 320 -21.33 19.67 8.59
CA CYS A 320 -21.79 18.79 9.67
C CYS A 320 -22.71 17.66 9.18
N ARG A 321 -23.64 17.96 8.26
CA ARG A 321 -24.50 16.93 7.65
C ARG A 321 -23.70 15.91 6.85
N PHE A 322 -22.69 16.37 6.12
CA PHE A 322 -21.80 15.49 5.35
C PHE A 322 -20.99 14.59 6.30
N SER A 323 -20.41 15.14 7.36
CA SER A 323 -19.69 14.38 8.39
C SER A 323 -20.54 13.31 9.06
N GLN A 324 -21.82 13.59 9.34
CA GLN A 324 -22.73 12.58 9.87
C GLN A 324 -22.97 11.41 8.91
N ARG A 325 -22.99 11.65 7.58
CA ARG A 325 -23.08 10.57 6.60
C ARG A 325 -21.82 9.72 6.58
N VAL A 326 -20.65 10.36 6.64
CA VAL A 326 -19.35 9.67 6.72
C VAL A 326 -19.28 8.79 7.97
N ALA A 327 -19.77 9.27 9.11
CA ALA A 327 -19.72 8.54 10.38
C ALA A 327 -20.52 7.23 10.40
N VAL A 328 -21.40 7.00 9.42
CA VAL A 328 -22.21 5.75 9.30
C VAL A 328 -21.52 4.72 8.40
N ILE A 329 -20.45 5.08 7.69
CA ILE A 329 -19.70 4.15 6.84
C ILE A 329 -18.95 3.15 7.72
N ASN A 330 -19.15 1.86 7.42
CA ASN A 330 -18.42 0.78 8.09
C ASN A 330 -17.19 0.39 7.28
N ASN A 331 -16.02 0.49 7.90
CA ASN A 331 -14.76 -0.03 7.36
C ASN A 331 -14.42 -1.38 8.00
N ASN A 332 -13.67 -2.21 7.26
CA ASN A 332 -13.21 -3.52 7.72
C ASN A 332 -11.67 -3.53 7.77
N PRO A 333 -11.04 -2.91 8.78
CA PRO A 333 -9.58 -2.88 8.92
C PRO A 333 -9.04 -4.29 9.18
N ILE A 334 -8.01 -4.68 8.42
CA ILE A 334 -7.34 -5.98 8.49
C ILE A 334 -5.85 -5.74 8.74
N LEU A 335 -5.24 -6.59 9.56
CA LEU A 335 -3.80 -6.57 9.81
C LEU A 335 -3.08 -7.05 8.54
N ASN A 336 -2.28 -6.19 7.89
CA ASN A 336 -1.58 -6.57 6.66
C ASN A 336 -0.25 -7.23 6.99
N GLU A 337 -0.30 -8.54 7.20
CA GLU A 337 0.85 -9.39 7.45
C GLU A 337 1.12 -10.26 6.22
N ILE A 338 2.32 -10.17 5.67
CA ILE A 338 2.76 -10.97 4.52
C ILE A 338 3.98 -11.80 4.91
N LEU A 339 4.15 -12.95 4.27
CA LEU A 339 5.42 -13.68 4.36
C LEU A 339 6.52 -12.83 3.72
N ASP A 340 7.66 -12.68 4.39
CA ASP A 340 8.79 -11.92 3.87
C ASP A 340 9.18 -12.45 2.48
N PRO A 341 9.04 -11.63 1.42
CA PRO A 341 9.34 -12.06 0.05
C PRO A 341 10.77 -12.56 -0.10
N ASP A 342 11.74 -12.00 0.63
CA ASP A 342 13.14 -12.41 0.54
C ASP A 342 13.35 -13.80 1.14
N LEU A 343 12.65 -14.12 2.25
CA LEU A 343 12.65 -15.45 2.83
C LEU A 343 11.93 -16.46 1.91
N LEU A 344 10.80 -16.07 1.32
CA LEU A 344 10.07 -16.91 0.37
C LEU A 344 10.93 -17.19 -0.88
N ILE A 345 11.56 -16.17 -1.46
CA ILE A 345 12.46 -16.31 -2.61
C ILE A 345 13.64 -17.21 -2.25
N THR A 346 14.22 -17.05 -1.06
CA THR A 346 15.33 -17.89 -0.59
C THR A 346 14.90 -19.35 -0.46
N HIS A 347 13.73 -19.60 0.15
CA HIS A 347 13.16 -20.93 0.29
C HIS A 347 12.86 -21.58 -1.08
N LEU A 348 12.19 -20.85 -1.98
CA LEU A 348 11.90 -21.30 -3.34
C LEU A 348 13.18 -21.61 -4.14
N LYS A 349 14.24 -20.79 -3.97
CA LYS A 349 15.54 -21.07 -4.61
C LYS A 349 16.18 -22.36 -4.08
N MET A 350 16.11 -22.60 -2.77
CA MET A 350 16.60 -23.85 -2.16
C MET A 350 15.81 -25.06 -2.65
N GLU A 351 14.48 -24.97 -2.69
CA GLU A 351 13.62 -26.04 -3.17
C GLU A 351 13.86 -26.34 -4.65
N VAL A 352 13.98 -25.31 -5.49
CA VAL A 352 14.35 -25.47 -6.91
C VAL A 352 15.73 -26.14 -7.05
N GLN A 353 16.68 -25.84 -6.17
CA GLN A 353 18.00 -26.47 -6.20
C GLN A 353 17.91 -27.96 -5.83
N CYS A 354 17.22 -28.31 -4.74
CA CYS A 354 17.00 -29.70 -4.34
C CYS A 354 16.25 -30.51 -5.41
N LEU A 355 15.19 -29.95 -5.99
CA LEU A 355 14.43 -30.60 -7.06
C LEU A 355 15.27 -30.80 -8.33
N LYS A 356 16.18 -29.86 -8.65
CA LYS A 356 17.13 -30.03 -9.76
C LYS A 356 18.13 -31.15 -9.49
N GLU A 357 18.62 -31.26 -8.26
CA GLU A 357 19.51 -32.34 -7.84
C GLU A 357 18.79 -33.70 -7.89
N GLU A 358 17.57 -33.79 -7.38
CA GLU A 358 16.75 -35.02 -7.45
C GLU A 358 16.44 -35.41 -8.90
N LEU A 359 16.05 -34.45 -9.75
CA LEU A 359 15.87 -34.67 -11.18
C LEU A 359 17.17 -35.09 -11.87
N SER A 360 18.33 -34.60 -11.43
CA SER A 360 19.62 -35.04 -11.97
C SER A 360 19.92 -36.49 -11.60
N LEU A 361 19.66 -36.88 -10.34
CA LEU A 361 19.81 -38.26 -9.86
C LEU A 361 18.85 -39.22 -10.56
N VAL A 362 17.59 -38.82 -10.78
CA VAL A 362 16.60 -39.63 -11.51
C VAL A 362 16.96 -39.72 -12.99
N LYS A 363 17.46 -38.65 -13.61
CA LYS A 363 17.94 -38.69 -15.01
C LYS A 363 19.19 -39.54 -15.17
N GLU A 364 20.10 -39.53 -14.20
CA GLU A 364 21.28 -40.41 -14.17
C GLU A 364 20.89 -41.88 -13.91
N GLY A 365 19.92 -42.12 -13.03
CA GLY A 365 19.35 -43.44 -12.76
C GLY A 365 18.57 -44.02 -13.95
N GLN A 366 17.81 -43.18 -14.68
CA GLN A 366 17.08 -43.60 -15.90
C GLN A 366 17.99 -43.81 -17.11
N ARG A 367 19.22 -43.25 -17.13
CA ARG A 367 20.17 -43.44 -18.23
C ARG A 367 20.93 -44.78 -18.19
N ASN A 368 20.84 -45.54 -17.08
CA ASN A 368 21.87 -46.54 -16.76
C ASN A 368 21.41 -47.97 -16.46
N ASP A 369 20.20 -48.41 -16.81
CA ASP A 369 19.79 -49.80 -16.45
C ASP A 369 20.09 -50.89 -17.50
N ARG A 370 20.39 -50.56 -18.77
CA ARG A 370 20.75 -51.57 -19.78
C ARG A 370 21.78 -51.06 -20.79
N LEU A 371 22.85 -51.84 -21.00
CA LEU A 371 23.74 -51.68 -22.16
C LEU A 371 22.90 -51.87 -23.43
N THR A 372 23.15 -51.05 -24.45
CA THR A 372 22.49 -51.25 -25.75
C THR A 372 22.99 -52.54 -26.41
N VAL A 373 22.20 -53.14 -27.30
CA VAL A 373 22.57 -54.39 -28.00
C VAL A 373 23.88 -54.21 -28.78
N GLU A 374 24.08 -53.07 -29.43
CA GLU A 374 25.30 -52.73 -30.16
C GLU A 374 26.53 -52.57 -29.26
N GLU A 375 26.34 -52.15 -28.01
CA GLU A 375 27.42 -52.09 -27.03
C GLU A 375 27.78 -53.48 -26.52
N ILE A 376 26.78 -54.34 -26.30
CA ILE A 376 26.99 -55.75 -25.92
C ILE A 376 27.77 -56.49 -27.01
N GLU A 377 27.39 -56.34 -28.28
CA GLU A 377 28.08 -56.99 -29.40
C GLU A 377 29.54 -56.55 -29.53
N ARG A 378 29.81 -55.24 -29.42
CA ARG A 378 31.17 -54.72 -29.42
C ARG A 378 32.01 -55.24 -28.26
N LEU A 379 31.42 -55.37 -27.07
CA LEU A 379 32.11 -55.93 -25.91
C LEU A 379 32.41 -57.42 -26.08
N HIS A 380 31.53 -58.20 -26.72
CA HIS A 380 31.82 -59.59 -27.07
C HIS A 380 33.01 -59.72 -28.00
N GLU A 381 33.09 -58.87 -29.03
CA GLU A 381 34.20 -58.90 -29.99
C GLU A 381 35.53 -58.54 -29.32
N LEU A 382 35.55 -57.50 -28.48
CA LEU A 382 36.74 -57.11 -27.71
C LEU A 382 37.21 -58.21 -26.74
N VAL A 383 36.27 -58.85 -26.03
CA VAL A 383 36.60 -59.96 -25.13
C VAL A 383 37.13 -61.17 -25.90
N LYS A 384 36.60 -61.44 -27.09
CA LYS A 384 37.08 -62.53 -27.94
C LYS A 384 38.50 -62.27 -28.45
N ILE A 385 38.76 -61.07 -28.95
CA ILE A 385 40.11 -60.65 -29.39
C ILE A 385 41.11 -60.78 -28.24
N PHE A 386 40.71 -60.35 -27.04
CA PHE A 386 41.53 -60.47 -25.83
C PHE A 386 41.84 -61.92 -25.45
N LEU A 387 40.89 -62.84 -25.57
CA LEU A 387 41.09 -64.27 -25.25
C LEU A 387 41.89 -65.02 -26.31
N ASP A 388 41.80 -64.61 -27.57
CA ASP A 388 42.50 -65.22 -28.70
C ASP A 388 43.97 -64.73 -28.81
N ASP A 389 44.35 -63.71 -28.02
CA ASP A 389 45.71 -63.18 -27.98
C ASP A 389 46.65 -64.06 -27.13
N PRO A 390 47.79 -64.54 -27.66
CA PRO A 390 48.73 -65.39 -26.93
C PRO A 390 49.59 -64.63 -25.89
N ASP A 391 49.57 -63.30 -25.86
CA ASP A 391 50.35 -62.49 -24.92
C ASP A 391 49.63 -62.35 -23.55
N PRO A 392 50.20 -62.87 -22.45
CA PRO A 392 49.59 -62.78 -21.12
C PRO A 392 49.58 -61.36 -20.52
N GLU A 393 50.31 -60.39 -21.09
CA GLU A 393 50.31 -58.99 -20.62
C GLU A 393 49.33 -58.08 -21.37
N VAL A 394 48.61 -58.60 -22.36
CA VAL A 394 47.58 -57.84 -23.08
C VAL A 394 46.49 -57.38 -22.11
N ALA A 395 46.05 -56.13 -22.26
CA ALA A 395 45.03 -55.51 -21.42
C ALA A 395 43.72 -55.31 -22.20
N LEU A 396 42.61 -55.78 -21.64
CA LEU A 396 41.27 -55.52 -22.17
C LEU A 396 40.87 -54.05 -21.92
N SER A 397 40.95 -53.20 -22.96
CA SER A 397 40.56 -51.80 -22.87
C SER A 397 39.10 -51.59 -23.29
N VAL A 398 38.22 -51.38 -22.31
CA VAL A 398 36.77 -51.13 -22.53
C VAL A 398 36.31 -49.73 -22.10
N GLY A 399 37.28 -48.84 -21.85
CA GLY A 399 37.05 -47.47 -21.36
C GLY A 399 36.72 -47.41 -19.87
N ALA A 400 36.31 -46.23 -19.39
CA ALA A 400 36.03 -45.97 -17.97
C ALA A 400 34.57 -46.29 -17.55
N ASP A 401 33.74 -46.83 -18.44
CA ASP A 401 32.34 -47.17 -18.14
C ASP A 401 32.26 -48.49 -17.36
N MET A 402 31.92 -48.37 -16.06
CA MET A 402 31.86 -49.50 -15.13
C MET A 402 30.89 -50.61 -15.57
N ARG A 403 29.84 -50.27 -16.33
CA ARG A 403 28.86 -51.27 -16.83
C ARG A 403 29.48 -52.19 -17.87
N LYS A 404 30.33 -51.63 -18.73
CA LYS A 404 31.07 -52.38 -19.77
C LYS A 404 32.08 -53.31 -19.12
N ILE A 405 32.79 -52.82 -18.12
CA ILE A 405 33.73 -53.60 -17.30
C ILE A 405 33.02 -54.77 -16.63
N GLN A 406 31.91 -54.51 -15.91
CA GLN A 406 31.12 -55.55 -15.24
C GLN A 406 30.57 -56.59 -16.22
N TYR A 407 30.05 -56.17 -17.38
CA TYR A 407 29.56 -57.07 -18.41
C TYR A 407 30.66 -58.00 -18.94
N CYS A 408 31.85 -57.46 -19.26
CA CYS A 408 32.99 -58.24 -19.72
C CYS A 408 33.44 -59.28 -18.69
N PHE A 409 33.51 -58.93 -17.40
CA PHE A 409 33.88 -59.90 -16.35
C PHE A 409 32.82 -61.00 -16.17
N CYS A 410 31.53 -60.65 -16.22
CA CYS A 410 30.45 -61.65 -16.19
C CYS A 410 30.53 -62.61 -17.38
N TRP A 411 30.77 -62.08 -18.59
CA TRP A 411 30.90 -62.87 -19.80
C TRP A 411 32.14 -63.79 -19.78
N LEU A 412 33.30 -63.26 -19.36
CA LEU A 412 34.52 -64.05 -19.16
C LEU A 412 34.32 -65.19 -18.16
N LYS A 413 33.61 -64.94 -17.06
CA LYS A 413 33.25 -65.98 -16.10
C LYS A 413 32.42 -67.08 -16.76
N VAL A 414 31.38 -66.73 -17.52
CA VAL A 414 30.56 -67.71 -18.25
C VAL A 414 31.40 -68.53 -19.23
N MET A 415 32.27 -67.88 -20.02
CA MET A 415 33.18 -68.56 -20.95
C MET A 415 34.12 -69.52 -20.23
N PHE A 416 34.72 -69.12 -19.11
CA PHE A 416 35.61 -69.97 -18.32
C PHE A 416 34.88 -71.20 -17.72
N TYR A 417 33.63 -71.02 -17.28
CA TYR A 417 32.78 -72.12 -16.83
C TYR A 417 32.43 -73.08 -17.96
N ILE A 418 32.06 -72.56 -19.14
CA ILE A 418 31.73 -73.38 -20.32
C ILE A 418 32.96 -74.18 -20.79
N VAL A 419 34.14 -73.55 -20.85
CA VAL A 419 35.39 -74.21 -21.23
C VAL A 419 35.76 -75.29 -20.22
N ASN A 420 35.66 -75.03 -18.90
CA ASN A 420 35.92 -76.05 -17.87
C ASN A 420 34.95 -77.23 -17.97
N ILE A 421 33.65 -76.97 -18.17
CA ILE A 421 32.64 -78.02 -18.35
C ILE A 421 32.96 -78.84 -19.61
N TYR A 422 33.29 -78.19 -20.73
CA TYR A 422 33.67 -78.87 -21.96
C TYR A 422 34.94 -79.72 -21.76
N MET A 423 35.96 -79.19 -21.07
CA MET A 423 37.20 -79.91 -20.77
C MET A 423 36.98 -81.12 -19.86
N LEU A 424 36.10 -80.99 -18.85
CA LEU A 424 35.67 -82.10 -17.98
C LEU A 424 34.94 -83.21 -18.76
N ILE A 425 34.15 -82.84 -19.78
CA ILE A 425 33.42 -83.78 -20.65
C ILE A 425 34.37 -84.47 -21.64
N THR A 426 35.34 -83.76 -22.25
CA THR A 426 36.30 -84.34 -23.20
C THR A 426 37.44 -85.13 -22.55
N LEU A 427 37.84 -84.83 -21.31
CA LEU A 427 38.87 -85.59 -20.56
C LEU A 427 38.33 -86.83 -19.83
N GLY A 428 37.05 -87.21 -20.01
CA GLY A 428 36.54 -88.53 -19.63
C GLY A 428 36.39 -88.79 -18.13
N TYR A 429 36.13 -87.76 -17.31
CA TYR A 429 35.72 -88.01 -15.92
C TYR A 429 34.24 -88.39 -15.88
N LYS A 430 33.95 -89.68 -15.66
CA LYS A 430 32.64 -90.16 -15.21
C LYS A 430 32.30 -89.50 -13.87
N ILE A 431 31.52 -88.43 -13.90
CA ILE A 431 30.86 -87.90 -12.71
C ILE A 431 29.57 -88.69 -12.55
N ASN A 432 29.57 -89.63 -11.59
CA ASN A 432 28.36 -90.31 -11.14
C ASN A 432 27.44 -89.28 -10.48
N PHE A 433 26.25 -89.07 -11.06
CA PHE A 433 25.16 -88.31 -10.44
C PHE A 433 24.52 -89.14 -9.32
N LEU A 434 24.32 -88.51 -8.17
CA LEU A 434 23.28 -88.83 -7.20
C LEU A 434 22.55 -87.53 -6.85
#